data_AF-A0A927VET1-F1
#
_entry.id   AF-A0A927VET1-F1
#
_cell.length_a   1.000
_cell.length_b   1.000
_cell.length_c   1.000
_cell.angle_alpha   90.00
_cell.angle_beta   90.00
_cell.angle_gamma   90.00
#
_symmetry.space_group_name_H-M   'P 1'
#
loop_
_entity.id
_entity.type
_entity.pdbx_description
1 polymer ?
#
loop_
_entity_poly.entity_id
_entity_poly.type
_entity_poly.pdbx_seq_one_letter_code
_entity_poly.pdbx_strand_id
1 'polypeptide(L)'
;MKRIEMEMIVKKYYDALEEGKVMGRKCPACGHIEFPPYLACNACGNLDTEWVDLTDVRAKVGQILPPLVVFPESEYREAFNGFMAASILIPDCDPYVTTIVHVDPEQYQDYHDNMDQLVLKPYIIQIADTKLCVWVPEDFEPTEEDLEREAAYGKVLKEAQEAKESGQEPASAPAGDAGTAKETDHSSDPMYLQVLEVVIDCAAEAYGVEAEDITPDTDIREDLSNQSMKMIAMLAGIEEELDVTIEIPEAGEMNTIREFAKLARERMG
;
A
#
# COMPACT_ATOMS: atom_id res chain seq x y z
N MET A 1 36.60 -25.56 -7.20
CA MET A 1 35.51 -24.58 -6.97
C MET A 1 34.22 -25.24 -7.39
N LYS A 2 33.21 -25.35 -6.51
CA LYS A 2 31.89 -25.87 -6.90
C LYS A 2 31.31 -24.91 -7.95
N ARG A 3 30.84 -25.43 -9.09
CA ARG A 3 30.15 -24.61 -10.10
C ARG A 3 28.75 -24.36 -9.56
N ILE A 4 28.42 -23.10 -9.28
CA ILE A 4 27.08 -22.70 -8.88
C ILE A 4 26.29 -22.52 -10.17
N GLU A 5 25.28 -23.35 -10.40
CA GLU A 5 24.33 -23.15 -11.49
C GLU A 5 23.30 -22.13 -11.02
N MET A 6 23.31 -20.95 -11.64
CA MET A 6 22.37 -19.87 -11.34
C MET A 6 21.02 -20.20 -11.99
N GLU A 7 20.07 -20.60 -11.16
CA GLU A 7 18.68 -20.86 -11.56
C GLU A 7 17.88 -19.56 -11.59
N MET A 8 16.92 -19.44 -12.53
CA MET A 8 15.98 -18.31 -12.58
C MET A 8 14.90 -18.46 -11.50
N ILE A 9 15.29 -18.33 -10.23
CA ILE A 9 14.41 -18.60 -9.09
C ILE A 9 13.19 -17.68 -9.04
N VAL A 10 13.34 -16.42 -9.44
CA VAL A 10 12.23 -15.46 -9.50
C VAL A 10 11.19 -15.90 -10.51
N LYS A 11 11.61 -16.27 -11.74
CA LYS A 11 10.69 -16.76 -12.77
C LYS A 11 9.94 -18.01 -12.28
N LYS A 12 10.65 -18.97 -11.70
CA LYS A 12 10.04 -20.21 -11.20
C LYS A 12 9.04 -19.96 -10.06
N TYR A 13 9.31 -18.98 -9.20
CA TYR A 13 8.38 -18.59 -8.15
C TYR A 13 7.08 -18.05 -8.72
N TYR A 14 7.14 -17.10 -9.66
CA TYR A 14 5.94 -16.55 -10.30
C TYR A 14 5.22 -17.58 -11.18
N ASP A 15 5.94 -18.45 -11.90
CA ASP A 15 5.34 -19.57 -12.63
C ASP A 15 4.55 -20.49 -11.68
N ALA A 16 5.07 -20.73 -10.46
CA ALA A 16 4.37 -21.53 -9.46
C ALA A 16 3.12 -20.84 -8.91
N LEU A 17 3.17 -19.51 -8.70
CA LEU A 17 1.98 -18.75 -8.32
C LEU A 17 0.89 -18.83 -9.40
N GLU A 18 1.27 -18.83 -10.69
CA GLU A 18 0.33 -19.06 -11.79
C GLU A 18 -0.36 -20.43 -11.70
N GLU A 19 0.37 -21.46 -11.29
CA GLU A 19 -0.14 -22.80 -11.00
C GLU A 19 -0.91 -22.92 -9.67
N GLY A 20 -1.05 -21.82 -8.90
CA GLY A 20 -1.72 -21.81 -7.61
C GLY A 20 -0.88 -22.37 -6.46
N LYS A 21 0.45 -22.38 -6.61
CA LYS A 21 1.40 -22.90 -5.61
C LYS A 21 2.27 -21.81 -5.03
N VAL A 22 2.44 -21.83 -3.73
CA VAL A 22 3.37 -20.95 -3.02
C VAL A 22 4.64 -21.74 -2.72
N MET A 23 5.76 -21.33 -3.32
CA MET A 23 7.02 -22.06 -3.24
C MET A 23 8.08 -21.31 -2.44
N GLY A 24 8.82 -22.03 -1.59
CA GLY A 24 10.03 -21.53 -0.92
C GLY A 24 11.25 -22.37 -1.28
N ARG A 25 12.42 -22.07 -0.69
CA ARG A 25 13.62 -22.90 -0.86
C ARG A 25 14.16 -23.36 0.49
N LYS A 26 14.15 -24.67 0.73
CA LYS A 26 14.67 -25.31 1.95
C LYS A 26 16.16 -25.60 1.81
N CYS A 27 16.92 -25.24 2.84
CA CYS A 27 18.32 -25.57 2.97
C CYS A 27 18.48 -27.03 3.46
N PRO A 28 19.10 -27.94 2.69
CA PRO A 28 19.32 -29.32 3.11
C PRO A 28 20.38 -29.44 4.22
N ALA A 29 21.19 -28.40 4.45
CA ALA A 29 22.25 -28.42 5.46
C ALA A 29 21.76 -28.07 6.87
N CYS A 30 20.87 -27.08 7.01
CA CYS A 30 20.37 -26.64 8.32
C CYS A 30 18.84 -26.72 8.48
N GLY A 31 18.09 -27.03 7.42
CA GLY A 31 16.63 -27.13 7.44
C GLY A 31 15.89 -25.80 7.29
N HIS A 32 16.57 -24.66 7.36
CA HIS A 32 15.98 -23.33 7.20
C HIS A 32 15.32 -23.16 5.82
N ILE A 33 14.21 -22.42 5.76
CA ILE A 33 13.45 -22.16 4.55
C ILE A 33 13.57 -20.69 4.18
N GLU A 34 14.01 -20.44 2.96
CA GLU A 34 14.04 -19.12 2.34
C GLU A 34 12.67 -18.82 1.71
N PHE A 35 11.97 -17.85 2.28
CA PHE A 35 10.71 -17.34 1.75
C PHE A 35 10.63 -15.81 1.89
N PRO A 36 10.44 -15.05 0.80
CA PRO A 36 10.48 -15.50 -0.60
C PRO A 36 11.81 -16.16 -0.98
N PRO A 37 11.90 -16.88 -2.10
CA PRO A 37 13.06 -17.72 -2.38
C PRO A 37 14.34 -16.91 -2.63
N TYR A 38 15.42 -17.26 -1.91
CA TYR A 38 16.78 -16.76 -2.12
C TYR A 38 17.70 -17.81 -2.81
N LEU A 39 18.83 -17.36 -3.36
CA LEU A 39 19.81 -18.26 -4.00
C LEU A 39 20.68 -19.02 -3.00
N ALA A 40 20.84 -18.49 -1.80
CA ALA A 40 21.67 -19.04 -0.73
C ALA A 40 20.91 -18.96 0.59
N CYS A 41 21.26 -19.85 1.51
CA CYS A 41 20.66 -19.87 2.83
C CYS A 41 21.18 -18.70 3.70
N ASN A 42 20.30 -17.83 4.18
CA ASN A 42 20.61 -16.72 5.07
C ASN A 42 21.06 -17.20 6.46
N ALA A 43 20.59 -18.35 6.92
CA ALA A 43 20.95 -18.90 8.23
C ALA A 43 22.37 -19.49 8.30
N CYS A 44 22.84 -20.20 7.27
CA CYS A 44 24.14 -20.91 7.32
C CYS A 44 25.07 -20.67 6.12
N GLY A 45 24.63 -19.91 5.12
CA GLY A 45 25.42 -19.60 3.92
C GLY A 45 25.52 -20.75 2.91
N ASN A 46 24.78 -21.85 3.10
CA ASN A 46 24.78 -22.94 2.13
C ASN A 46 24.19 -22.47 0.78
N LEU A 47 24.87 -22.82 -0.31
CA LEU A 47 24.50 -22.39 -1.66
C LEU A 47 23.62 -23.42 -2.38
N ASP A 48 23.51 -24.62 -1.83
CA ASP A 48 22.59 -25.66 -2.32
C ASP A 48 21.27 -25.54 -1.56
N THR A 49 20.16 -25.29 -2.24
CA THR A 49 18.82 -25.24 -1.63
C THR A 49 17.80 -25.89 -2.56
N GLU A 50 16.78 -26.52 -2.00
CA GLU A 50 15.78 -27.32 -2.71
C GLU A 50 14.40 -26.67 -2.62
N TRP A 51 13.60 -26.76 -3.68
CA TRP A 51 12.24 -26.22 -3.67
C TRP A 51 11.35 -26.97 -2.68
N VAL A 52 10.56 -26.22 -1.91
CA VAL A 52 9.58 -26.74 -0.95
C VAL A 52 8.22 -26.08 -1.20
N ASP A 53 7.17 -26.89 -1.10
CA ASP A 53 5.78 -26.42 -1.20
C ASP A 53 5.34 -25.82 0.13
N LEU A 54 4.89 -24.57 0.10
CA LEU A 54 4.39 -23.79 1.23
C LEU A 54 2.91 -23.42 1.04
N THR A 55 2.22 -23.97 0.05
CA THR A 55 0.82 -23.61 -0.29
C THR A 55 -0.12 -23.80 0.90
N ASP A 56 0.07 -24.89 1.66
CA ASP A 56 -0.73 -25.20 2.84
C ASP A 56 -0.07 -24.77 4.17
N VAL A 57 0.96 -23.92 4.12
CA VAL A 57 1.64 -23.50 5.34
C VAL A 57 0.72 -22.64 6.22
N ARG A 58 1.01 -22.62 7.52
CA ARG A 58 0.37 -21.73 8.48
C ARG A 58 1.44 -20.86 9.12
N ALA A 59 1.24 -19.56 9.05
CA ALA A 59 2.10 -18.58 9.69
C ALA A 59 1.42 -18.03 10.94
N LYS A 60 2.22 -17.69 11.94
CA LYS A 60 1.78 -16.87 13.06
C LYS A 60 2.06 -15.41 12.77
N VAL A 61 1.37 -14.52 13.46
CA VAL A 61 1.70 -13.10 13.43
C VAL A 61 2.84 -12.82 14.43
N GLY A 62 3.90 -12.17 13.97
CA GLY A 62 4.97 -11.67 14.83
C GLY A 62 4.73 -10.24 15.28
N GLN A 63 4.25 -9.38 14.37
CA GLN A 63 3.87 -8.01 14.67
C GLN A 63 2.86 -7.52 13.62
N ILE A 64 1.81 -6.82 14.04
CA ILE A 64 0.93 -6.06 13.15
C ILE A 64 1.39 -4.61 13.16
N LEU A 65 1.65 -4.06 11.98
CA LEU A 65 1.97 -2.65 11.82
C LEU A 65 0.66 -1.85 11.90
N PRO A 66 0.61 -0.75 12.66
CA PRO A 66 -0.51 0.18 12.63
C PRO A 66 -0.82 0.56 11.18
N PRO A 67 -2.11 0.72 10.81
CA PRO A 67 -2.48 1.15 9.47
C PRO A 67 -1.68 2.41 9.09
N LEU A 68 -0.92 2.32 7.99
CA LEU A 68 -0.22 3.46 7.45
C LEU A 68 -1.28 4.37 6.80
N VAL A 69 -1.87 5.28 7.58
CA VAL A 69 -2.88 6.27 7.13
C VAL A 69 -2.31 7.21 6.04
N VAL A 70 -1.00 7.10 5.75
CA VAL A 70 -0.30 7.93 4.76
C VAL A 70 -0.72 7.60 3.32
N PHE A 71 -1.33 6.44 3.05
CA PHE A 71 -1.73 6.05 1.68
C PHE A 71 -3.08 5.33 1.67
N PRO A 72 -4.20 6.03 1.43
CA PRO A 72 -5.44 5.38 1.08
C PRO A 72 -5.30 4.89 -0.38
N GLU A 73 -4.72 3.72 -0.59
CA GLU A 73 -5.05 2.96 -1.82
C GLU A 73 -6.50 2.49 -1.65
N SER A 74 -7.46 3.41 -1.78
CA SER A 74 -8.89 3.19 -1.56
C SER A 74 -9.37 2.01 -2.39
N GLU A 75 -8.93 1.94 -3.64
CA GLU A 75 -9.26 0.88 -4.58
C GLU A 75 -8.72 -0.48 -4.13
N TYR A 76 -7.48 -0.57 -3.64
CA TYR A 76 -6.92 -1.81 -3.09
C TYR A 76 -7.65 -2.20 -1.81
N ARG A 77 -7.90 -1.23 -0.93
CA ARG A 77 -8.63 -1.44 0.33
C ARG A 77 -10.04 -1.93 0.09
N GLU A 78 -10.74 -1.36 -0.88
CA GLU A 78 -12.07 -1.78 -1.30
C GLU A 78 -12.02 -3.15 -1.96
N ALA A 79 -11.05 -3.39 -2.85
CA ALA A 79 -10.90 -4.67 -3.55
C ALA A 79 -10.73 -5.85 -2.58
N PHE A 80 -10.01 -5.63 -1.49
CA PHE A 80 -9.65 -6.69 -0.55
C PHE A 80 -10.32 -6.57 0.83
N ASN A 81 -11.40 -5.80 0.96
CA ASN A 81 -12.11 -5.58 2.24
C ASN A 81 -11.18 -5.20 3.40
N GLY A 82 -10.22 -4.32 3.13
CA GLY A 82 -9.23 -3.89 4.09
C GLY A 82 -7.95 -4.73 4.08
N PHE A 83 -6.87 -4.10 4.54
CA PHE A 83 -5.58 -4.75 4.67
C PHE A 83 -4.78 -4.17 5.83
N MET A 84 -3.84 -4.96 6.35
CA MET A 84 -2.85 -4.53 7.32
C MET A 84 -1.49 -5.12 6.97
N ALA A 85 -0.42 -4.35 7.15
CA ALA A 85 0.92 -4.88 7.02
C ALA A 85 1.31 -5.62 8.31
N ALA A 86 1.96 -6.77 8.19
CA ALA A 86 2.39 -7.57 9.33
C ALA A 86 3.72 -8.27 9.05
N SER A 87 4.53 -8.41 10.09
CA SER A 87 5.58 -9.43 10.13
C SER A 87 4.94 -10.76 10.48
N ILE A 88 5.14 -11.76 9.64
CA ILE A 88 4.65 -13.12 9.85
C ILE A 88 5.79 -14.08 10.14
N LEU A 89 5.47 -15.16 10.84
CA LEU A 89 6.39 -16.19 11.30
C LEU A 89 5.98 -17.52 10.69
N ILE A 90 6.65 -17.88 9.58
CA ILE A 90 6.50 -19.19 8.94
C ILE A 90 7.48 -20.17 9.62
N PRO A 91 7.08 -21.42 9.92
CA PRO A 91 7.99 -22.41 10.50
C PRO A 91 9.27 -22.57 9.67
N ASP A 92 10.41 -22.59 10.35
CA ASP A 92 11.76 -22.70 9.78
C ASP A 92 12.20 -21.54 8.85
N CYS A 93 11.43 -20.44 8.75
CA CYS A 93 11.81 -19.23 8.00
C CYS A 93 12.25 -18.08 8.92
N ASP A 94 12.95 -17.10 8.34
CA ASP A 94 13.10 -15.78 8.97
C ASP A 94 11.76 -15.02 8.96
N PRO A 95 11.54 -14.05 9.89
CA PRO A 95 10.37 -13.19 9.85
C PRO A 95 10.27 -12.44 8.53
N TYR A 96 9.08 -12.45 7.93
CA TYR A 96 8.80 -11.83 6.64
C TYR A 96 7.70 -10.78 6.79
N VAL A 97 7.95 -9.56 6.30
CA VAL A 97 6.94 -8.50 6.29
C VAL A 97 6.12 -8.61 5.02
N THR A 98 4.80 -8.63 5.18
CA THR A 98 3.84 -8.84 4.09
C THR A 98 2.51 -8.16 4.42
N THR A 99 1.54 -8.32 3.54
CA THR A 99 0.20 -7.79 3.70
C THR A 99 -0.76 -8.91 4.08
N ILE A 100 -1.57 -8.66 5.10
CA ILE A 100 -2.77 -9.41 5.42
C ILE A 100 -3.93 -8.68 4.77
N VAL A 101 -4.72 -9.37 3.96
CA VAL A 101 -5.91 -8.83 3.28
C VAL A 101 -7.19 -9.44 3.84
N HIS A 102 -8.34 -8.88 3.51
CA HIS A 102 -9.66 -9.25 4.07
C HIS A 102 -9.70 -9.10 5.59
N VAL A 103 -9.10 -8.01 6.06
CA VAL A 103 -9.04 -7.65 7.48
C VAL A 103 -9.43 -6.18 7.62
N ASP A 104 -10.32 -5.91 8.56
CA ASP A 104 -10.81 -4.56 8.82
C ASP A 104 -9.73 -3.75 9.57
N PRO A 105 -9.14 -2.70 8.96
CA PRO A 105 -8.13 -1.89 9.62
C PRO A 105 -8.69 -1.11 10.82
N GLU A 106 -10.00 -0.86 10.89
CA GLU A 106 -10.63 -0.23 12.07
C GLU A 106 -10.57 -1.14 13.30
N GLN A 107 -10.46 -2.44 13.09
CA GLN A 107 -10.31 -3.46 14.14
C GLN A 107 -8.85 -3.72 14.51
N TYR A 108 -7.91 -2.85 14.10
CA TYR A 108 -6.47 -3.00 14.37
C TYR A 108 -6.18 -3.38 15.83
N GLN A 109 -6.82 -2.72 16.79
CA GLN A 109 -6.58 -2.96 18.22
C GLN A 109 -6.94 -4.40 18.62
N ASP A 110 -8.04 -4.94 18.11
CA ASP A 110 -8.48 -6.30 18.40
C ASP A 110 -7.52 -7.32 17.78
N TYR A 111 -7.08 -7.09 16.54
CA TYR A 111 -6.09 -7.94 15.90
C TYR A 111 -4.74 -7.88 16.60
N HIS A 112 -4.30 -6.69 17.02
CA HIS A 112 -3.05 -6.49 17.75
C HIS A 112 -3.06 -7.21 19.10
N ASP A 113 -4.13 -7.05 19.87
CA ASP A 113 -4.24 -7.63 21.22
C ASP A 113 -4.40 -9.16 21.19
N ASN A 114 -4.90 -9.71 20.08
CA ASN A 114 -5.09 -11.15 19.87
C ASN A 114 -4.10 -11.77 18.87
N MET A 115 -3.04 -11.07 18.48
CA MET A 115 -2.13 -11.51 17.39
C MET A 115 -1.48 -12.88 17.64
N ASP A 116 -1.24 -13.24 18.91
CA ASP A 116 -0.68 -14.54 19.30
C ASP A 116 -1.60 -15.73 18.96
N GLN A 117 -2.90 -15.46 18.81
CA GLN A 117 -3.93 -16.44 18.46
C GLN A 117 -4.24 -16.45 16.96
N LEU A 118 -3.85 -15.41 16.23
CA LEU A 118 -4.13 -15.28 14.81
C LEU A 118 -3.19 -16.20 14.01
N VAL A 119 -3.82 -17.10 13.25
CA VAL A 119 -3.14 -17.98 12.30
C VAL A 119 -3.48 -17.51 10.89
N LEU A 120 -2.46 -17.41 10.05
CA LEU A 120 -2.59 -16.97 8.67
C LEU A 120 -2.26 -18.10 7.70
N LYS A 121 -2.89 -18.07 6.53
CA LYS A 121 -2.57 -18.93 5.38
C LYS A 121 -2.21 -18.09 4.16
N PRO A 122 -1.39 -18.62 3.23
CA PRO A 122 -1.13 -17.96 1.97
C PRO A 122 -2.42 -17.78 1.15
N TYR A 123 -2.52 -16.67 0.44
CA TYR A 123 -3.61 -16.34 -0.47
C TYR A 123 -3.01 -15.72 -1.74
N ILE A 124 -3.43 -16.22 -2.90
CA ILE A 124 -2.87 -15.78 -4.18
C ILE A 124 -3.87 -14.86 -4.86
N ILE A 125 -3.42 -13.63 -5.15
CA ILE A 125 -4.23 -12.58 -5.78
C ILE A 125 -3.67 -12.23 -7.16
N GLN A 126 -4.52 -11.78 -8.06
CA GLN A 126 -4.12 -11.26 -9.37
C GLN A 126 -3.86 -9.74 -9.27
N ILE A 127 -2.66 -9.32 -9.69
CA ILE A 127 -2.25 -7.91 -9.72
C ILE A 127 -1.74 -7.63 -11.14
N ALA A 128 -2.53 -6.89 -11.92
CA ALA A 128 -2.27 -6.66 -13.34
C ALA A 128 -2.02 -7.98 -14.12
N ASP A 129 -0.82 -8.19 -14.64
CA ASP A 129 -0.41 -9.37 -15.41
C ASP A 129 0.30 -10.44 -14.58
N THR A 130 0.43 -10.27 -13.27
CA THR A 130 1.13 -11.21 -12.39
C THR A 130 0.32 -11.60 -11.17
N LYS A 131 0.61 -12.78 -10.61
CA LYS A 131 0.06 -13.19 -9.32
C LYS A 131 1.00 -12.83 -8.17
N LEU A 132 0.42 -12.47 -7.05
CA LEU A 132 1.13 -12.15 -5.82
C LEU A 132 0.65 -13.07 -4.69
N CYS A 133 1.58 -13.51 -3.84
CA CYS A 133 1.25 -14.18 -2.58
C CYS A 133 1.08 -13.12 -1.49
N VAL A 134 -0.13 -13.02 -0.96
CA VAL A 134 -0.49 -12.28 0.25
C VAL A 134 -0.98 -13.28 1.31
N TRP A 135 -1.52 -12.78 2.42
CA TRP A 135 -1.95 -13.60 3.54
C TRP A 135 -3.36 -13.23 4.00
N VAL A 136 -4.08 -14.23 4.52
CA VAL A 136 -5.43 -14.07 5.07
C VAL A 136 -5.55 -14.87 6.37
N PRO A 137 -6.48 -14.54 7.27
CA PRO A 137 -6.85 -15.40 8.39
C PRO A 137 -7.12 -16.85 7.93
N GLU A 138 -6.73 -17.83 8.74
CA GLU A 138 -6.85 -19.25 8.37
C GLU A 138 -8.30 -19.66 8.04
N ASP A 139 -9.27 -19.07 8.74
CA ASP A 139 -10.71 -19.29 8.61
C ASP A 139 -11.36 -18.49 7.49
N PHE A 140 -10.63 -17.58 6.84
CA PHE A 140 -11.15 -16.84 5.69
C PHE A 140 -11.40 -17.77 4.50
N GLU A 141 -12.62 -17.74 3.96
CA GLU A 141 -12.98 -18.38 2.70
C GLU A 141 -13.55 -17.30 1.76
N PRO A 142 -12.95 -17.07 0.57
CA PRO A 142 -13.41 -16.01 -0.32
C PRO A 142 -14.81 -16.33 -0.85
N THR A 143 -15.68 -15.34 -0.80
CA THR A 143 -17.02 -15.42 -1.42
C THR A 143 -16.94 -15.19 -2.93
N GLU A 144 -18.01 -15.49 -3.66
CA GLU A 144 -18.09 -15.15 -5.09
C GLU A 144 -17.93 -13.64 -5.32
N GLU A 145 -18.50 -12.81 -4.44
CA GLU A 145 -18.39 -11.35 -4.50
C GLU A 145 -16.95 -10.86 -4.27
N ASP A 146 -16.21 -11.52 -3.38
CA ASP A 146 -14.78 -11.21 -3.17
C ASP A 146 -13.97 -11.49 -4.42
N LEU A 147 -14.13 -12.68 -5.01
CA LEU A 147 -13.41 -13.07 -6.22
C LEU A 147 -13.73 -12.15 -7.40
N GLU A 148 -14.99 -11.73 -7.55
CA GLU A 148 -15.39 -10.79 -8.60
C GLU A 148 -14.74 -9.41 -8.43
N ARG A 149 -14.71 -8.90 -7.18
CA ARG A 149 -14.13 -7.61 -6.85
C ARG A 149 -12.61 -7.59 -7.03
N GLU A 150 -11.93 -8.63 -6.57
CA GLU A 150 -10.48 -8.83 -6.77
C GLU A 150 -10.13 -8.92 -8.27
N ALA A 151 -10.92 -9.65 -9.05
CA ALA A 151 -10.72 -9.78 -10.49
C ALA A 151 -10.94 -8.44 -11.22
N ALA A 152 -11.93 -7.66 -10.80
CA ALA A 152 -12.18 -6.32 -11.32
C ALA A 152 -10.99 -5.39 -11.04
N TYR A 153 -10.46 -5.40 -9.81
CA TYR A 153 -9.28 -4.63 -9.45
C TYR A 153 -8.04 -5.04 -10.26
N GLY A 154 -7.78 -6.35 -10.41
CA GLY A 154 -6.69 -6.86 -11.25
C GLY A 154 -6.78 -6.38 -12.70
N LYS A 155 -8.00 -6.24 -13.25
CA LYS A 155 -8.23 -5.69 -14.59
C LYS A 155 -7.92 -4.20 -14.66
N VAL A 156 -8.33 -3.40 -13.67
CA VAL A 156 -8.02 -1.96 -13.60
C VAL A 156 -6.51 -1.74 -13.60
N LEU A 157 -5.78 -2.49 -12.77
CA LEU A 157 -4.32 -2.39 -12.72
C LEU A 157 -3.65 -2.76 -14.05
N LYS A 158 -4.18 -3.77 -14.75
CA LYS A 158 -3.68 -4.16 -16.07
C LYS A 158 -3.87 -3.04 -17.10
N GLU A 159 -5.06 -2.44 -17.15
CA GLU A 159 -5.36 -1.32 -18.05
C GLU A 159 -4.46 -0.11 -17.75
N ALA A 160 -4.22 0.18 -16.47
CA ALA A 160 -3.31 1.25 -16.05
C ALA A 160 -1.85 0.97 -16.44
N GLN A 161 -1.39 -0.29 -16.33
CA GLN A 161 -0.05 -0.70 -16.77
C GLN A 161 0.10 -0.56 -18.29
N GLU A 162 -0.86 -1.04 -19.07
CA GLU A 162 -0.84 -0.96 -20.54
C GLU A 162 -0.87 0.50 -21.03
N ALA A 163 -1.61 1.38 -20.34
CA ALA A 163 -1.60 2.82 -20.62
C ALA A 163 -0.20 3.43 -20.38
N LYS A 164 0.42 3.15 -19.23
CA LYS A 164 1.79 3.61 -18.90
C LYS A 164 2.82 3.12 -19.92
N GLU A 165 2.74 1.87 -20.36
CA GLU A 165 3.67 1.29 -21.34
C GLU A 165 3.48 1.86 -22.76
N SER A 166 2.28 2.29 -23.12
CA SER A 166 1.96 2.86 -24.44
C SER A 166 2.18 4.38 -24.53
N GLY A 167 2.58 5.03 -23.43
CA GLY A 167 2.76 6.49 -23.38
C GLY A 167 1.45 7.27 -23.52
N GLN A 168 0.30 6.60 -23.33
CA GLN A 168 -0.98 7.25 -23.11
C GLN A 168 -1.13 7.48 -21.62
N GLU A 169 -1.33 8.73 -21.20
CA GLU A 169 -1.76 9.00 -19.82
C GLU A 169 -2.99 8.13 -19.54
N PRO A 170 -2.99 7.31 -18.46
CA PRO A 170 -4.16 6.54 -18.11
C PRO A 170 -5.33 7.51 -17.91
N ALA A 171 -6.49 7.15 -18.47
CA ALA A 171 -7.72 7.82 -18.08
C ALA A 171 -7.86 7.69 -16.57
N SER A 172 -7.98 8.83 -15.88
CA SER A 172 -8.31 8.92 -14.47
C SER A 172 -9.44 7.93 -14.15
N ALA A 173 -9.20 7.06 -13.17
CA ALA A 173 -10.27 6.28 -12.56
C ALA A 173 -11.39 7.24 -12.11
N PRO A 174 -12.66 6.83 -12.13
CA PRO A 174 -13.72 7.70 -11.65
C PRO A 174 -13.45 7.97 -10.18
N ALA A 175 -13.27 9.25 -9.84
CA ALA A 175 -13.18 9.72 -8.46
C ALA A 175 -14.24 9.02 -7.61
N GLY A 176 -13.78 8.14 -6.71
CA GLY A 176 -14.63 7.57 -5.68
C GLY A 176 -15.26 8.70 -4.89
N ASP A 177 -16.56 8.61 -4.68
CA ASP A 177 -17.37 9.61 -3.98
C ASP A 177 -16.76 9.88 -2.60
N ALA A 178 -16.04 11.00 -2.48
CA ALA A 178 -15.43 11.45 -1.26
C ALA A 178 -16.54 11.71 -0.25
N GLY A 179 -16.47 11.01 0.89
CA GLY A 179 -17.39 11.19 2.01
C GLY A 179 -17.62 12.67 2.29
N THR A 180 -18.88 13.08 2.24
CA THR A 180 -19.32 14.47 2.38
C THR A 180 -18.99 15.01 3.77
N ALA A 181 -17.81 15.63 3.90
CA ALA A 181 -17.56 16.61 4.95
C ALA A 181 -18.48 17.82 4.70
N LYS A 182 -19.20 18.26 5.73
CA LYS A 182 -20.16 19.38 5.65
C LYS A 182 -19.51 20.60 5.00
N GLU A 183 -20.06 21.04 3.87
CA GLU A 183 -19.68 22.28 3.20
C GLU A 183 -19.86 23.49 4.13
N THR A 184 -18.74 24.07 4.55
CA THR A 184 -18.65 25.49 4.92
C THR A 184 -18.09 26.24 3.70
N ASP A 185 -18.94 27.06 3.08
CA ASP A 185 -18.56 27.88 1.93
C ASP A 185 -17.79 29.13 2.40
N HIS A 186 -16.45 29.02 2.35
CA HIS A 186 -15.52 30.13 2.64
C HIS A 186 -15.13 30.92 1.39
N SER A 187 -15.76 30.69 0.22
CA SER A 187 -15.30 31.21 -1.10
C SER A 187 -15.21 32.73 -1.22
N SER A 188 -15.77 33.49 -0.26
CA SER A 188 -15.71 34.95 -0.20
C SER A 188 -15.04 35.51 1.06
N ASP A 189 -14.46 34.65 1.92
CA ASP A 189 -13.72 35.06 3.12
C ASP A 189 -12.31 35.55 2.73
N PRO A 190 -11.96 36.83 2.97
CA PRO A 190 -10.63 37.35 2.70
C PRO A 190 -9.50 36.60 3.40
N MET A 191 -9.77 36.01 4.58
CA MET A 191 -8.79 35.19 5.31
C MET A 191 -8.57 33.85 4.60
N TYR A 192 -9.63 33.23 4.10
CA TYR A 192 -9.54 31.98 3.35
C TYR A 192 -8.75 32.16 2.05
N LEU A 193 -8.92 33.29 1.35
CA LEU A 193 -8.16 33.56 0.12
C LEU A 193 -6.65 33.70 0.39
N GLN A 194 -6.27 34.29 1.53
CA GLN A 194 -4.86 34.38 1.95
C GLN A 194 -4.30 33.00 2.32
N VAL A 195 -5.06 32.21 3.08
CA VAL A 195 -4.67 30.83 3.43
C VAL A 195 -4.50 29.98 2.18
N LEU A 196 -5.42 30.11 1.22
CA LEU A 196 -5.37 29.40 -0.06
C LEU A 196 -4.13 29.75 -0.87
N GLU A 197 -3.75 31.03 -0.93
CA GLU A 197 -2.52 31.49 -1.59
C GLU A 197 -1.27 30.86 -0.96
N VAL A 198 -1.19 30.86 0.38
CA VAL A 198 -0.07 30.23 1.10
C VAL A 198 0.00 28.72 0.84
N VAL A 199 -1.14 28.01 0.87
CA VAL A 199 -1.16 26.56 0.58
C VAL A 199 -0.71 26.28 -0.86
N ILE A 200 -1.10 27.12 -1.83
CA ILE A 200 -0.65 27.01 -3.22
C ILE A 200 0.88 27.20 -3.30
N ASP A 201 1.42 28.21 -2.63
CA ASP A 201 2.87 28.47 -2.64
C ASP A 201 3.66 27.32 -2.02
N CYS A 202 3.21 26.79 -0.88
CA CYS A 202 3.83 25.62 -0.26
C CYS A 202 3.77 24.37 -1.16
N ALA A 203 2.67 24.19 -1.89
CA ALA A 203 2.54 23.10 -2.87
C ALA A 203 3.48 23.31 -4.06
N ALA A 204 3.55 24.52 -4.60
CA ALA A 204 4.45 24.87 -5.71
C ALA A 204 5.91 24.56 -5.36
N GLU A 205 6.36 25.00 -4.18
CA GLU A 205 7.73 24.76 -3.69
C GLU A 205 8.02 23.28 -3.45
N ALA A 206 7.12 22.58 -2.73
CA ALA A 206 7.33 21.18 -2.37
C ALA A 206 7.30 20.24 -3.60
N TYR A 207 6.46 20.57 -4.59
CA TYR A 207 6.28 19.74 -5.77
C TYR A 207 7.20 20.14 -6.94
N GLY A 208 7.75 21.35 -6.91
CA GLY A 208 8.65 21.89 -7.93
C GLY A 208 7.89 22.30 -9.20
N VAL A 209 6.71 22.92 -9.02
CA VAL A 209 5.86 23.45 -10.10
C VAL A 209 5.65 24.95 -9.89
N GLU A 210 5.13 25.64 -10.90
CA GLU A 210 4.81 27.07 -10.77
C GLU A 210 3.44 27.24 -10.06
N ALA A 211 3.33 28.18 -9.14
CA ALA A 211 2.09 28.44 -8.40
C ALA A 211 0.90 28.78 -9.31
N GLU A 212 1.17 29.37 -10.48
CA GLU A 212 0.18 29.73 -11.50
C GLU A 212 -0.52 28.51 -12.12
N ASP A 213 0.11 27.33 -12.07
CA ASP A 213 -0.42 26.07 -12.59
C ASP A 213 -1.29 25.33 -11.56
N ILE A 214 -1.33 25.82 -10.31
CA ILE A 214 -2.08 25.21 -9.21
C ILE A 214 -3.40 25.95 -9.00
N THR A 215 -4.49 25.19 -8.92
CA THR A 215 -5.83 25.69 -8.63
C THR A 215 -6.35 25.07 -7.33
N PRO A 216 -7.44 25.60 -6.74
CA PRO A 216 -8.01 24.99 -5.54
C PRO A 216 -8.47 23.54 -5.74
N ASP A 217 -8.86 23.19 -6.97
CA ASP A 217 -9.35 21.85 -7.30
C ASP A 217 -8.22 20.92 -7.78
N THR A 218 -6.96 21.40 -7.80
CA THR A 218 -5.80 20.60 -8.15
C THR A 218 -5.58 19.52 -7.09
N ASP A 219 -5.47 18.27 -7.57
CA ASP A 219 -5.17 17.09 -6.76
C ASP A 219 -3.66 16.91 -6.63
N ILE A 220 -3.13 16.93 -5.41
CA ILE A 220 -1.67 16.90 -5.21
C ILE A 220 -1.05 15.54 -5.56
N ARG A 221 -1.84 14.47 -5.65
CA ARG A 221 -1.37 13.11 -5.99
C ARG A 221 -1.51 12.82 -7.48
N GLU A 222 -2.64 13.21 -8.07
CA GLU A 222 -2.93 12.98 -9.49
C GLU A 222 -2.28 14.01 -10.40
N ASP A 223 -2.41 15.30 -10.08
CA ASP A 223 -1.98 16.40 -10.96
C ASP A 223 -0.52 16.81 -10.74
N LEU A 224 0.02 16.61 -9.53
CA LEU A 224 1.38 17.03 -9.19
C LEU A 224 2.37 15.87 -9.07
N SER A 225 2.25 15.04 -8.03
CA SER A 225 3.13 13.88 -7.82
C SER A 225 2.63 12.96 -6.71
N ASN A 226 2.75 11.65 -6.90
CA ASN A 226 2.47 10.66 -5.86
C ASN A 226 3.65 10.42 -4.87
N GLN A 227 4.70 11.25 -4.88
CA GLN A 227 5.84 11.09 -3.96
C GLN A 227 5.52 11.60 -2.55
N SER A 228 5.52 10.69 -1.58
CA SER A 228 5.16 10.96 -0.17
C SER A 228 6.02 12.01 0.53
N MET A 229 7.31 12.12 0.19
CA MET A 229 8.20 13.11 0.77
C MET A 229 7.77 14.55 0.43
N LYS A 230 7.11 14.76 -0.72
CA LYS A 230 6.67 16.07 -1.17
C LYS A 230 5.45 16.57 -0.39
N MET A 231 4.50 15.69 -0.09
CA MET A 231 3.36 16.02 0.76
C MET A 231 3.80 16.42 2.17
N ILE A 232 4.74 15.68 2.77
CA ILE A 232 5.27 16.01 4.10
C ILE A 232 5.98 17.38 4.08
N ALA A 233 6.72 17.68 3.01
CA ALA A 233 7.37 18.98 2.85
C ALA A 233 6.34 20.12 2.69
N MET A 234 5.28 19.91 1.92
CA MET A 234 4.18 20.87 1.77
C MET A 234 3.50 21.13 3.12
N LEU A 235 3.15 20.09 3.87
CA LEU A 235 2.52 20.21 5.19
C LEU A 235 3.40 21.00 6.16
N ALA A 236 4.71 20.70 6.20
CA ALA A 236 5.64 21.43 7.05
C ALA A 236 5.69 22.93 6.71
N GLY A 237 5.65 23.28 5.41
CA GLY A 237 5.57 24.67 4.96
C GLY A 237 4.27 25.35 5.40
N ILE A 238 3.13 24.67 5.26
CA ILE A 238 1.82 25.20 5.69
C ILE A 238 1.79 25.45 7.20
N GLU A 239 2.29 24.51 8.00
CA GLU A 239 2.36 24.64 9.46
C GLU A 239 3.25 25.82 9.89
N GLU A 240 4.40 26.00 9.21
CA GLU A 240 5.33 27.09 9.49
C GLU A 240 4.77 28.47 9.11
N GLU A 241 4.19 28.60 7.92
CA GLU A 241 3.71 29.89 7.41
C GLU A 241 2.39 30.35 8.05
N LEU A 242 1.50 29.40 8.38
CA LEU A 242 0.18 29.71 8.94
C LEU A 242 0.10 29.56 10.46
N ASP A 243 1.17 29.11 11.13
CA ASP A 243 1.22 28.82 12.57
C ASP A 243 0.08 27.88 13.00
N VAL A 244 -0.12 26.81 12.22
CA VAL A 244 -1.13 25.77 12.46
C VAL A 244 -0.48 24.41 12.71
N THR A 245 -1.25 23.47 13.23
CA THR A 245 -0.84 22.06 13.33
C THR A 245 -1.84 21.21 12.57
N ILE A 246 -1.34 20.46 11.59
CA ILE A 246 -2.12 19.56 10.75
C ILE A 246 -1.65 18.14 11.05
N GLU A 247 -2.54 17.37 11.65
CA GLU A 247 -2.23 16.00 12.03
C GLU A 247 -2.11 15.12 10.77
N ILE A 248 -1.03 14.33 10.69
CA ILE A 248 -0.73 13.49 9.51
C ILE A 248 -1.91 12.56 9.13
N PRO A 249 -2.64 11.93 10.06
CA PRO A 249 -3.80 11.11 9.71
C PRO A 249 -4.90 11.88 8.97
N GLU A 250 -5.14 13.13 9.33
CA GLU A 250 -6.17 13.99 8.73
C GLU A 250 -5.74 14.46 7.34
N ALA A 251 -4.48 14.89 7.20
CA ALA A 251 -3.90 15.24 5.91
C ALA A 251 -3.87 14.05 4.92
N GLY A 252 -3.75 12.83 5.42
CA GLY A 252 -3.74 11.61 4.62
C GLY A 252 -5.04 11.35 3.87
N GLU A 253 -6.18 11.84 4.39
CA GLU A 253 -7.50 11.71 3.78
C GLU A 253 -7.80 12.80 2.73
N MET A 254 -6.97 13.83 2.66
CA MET A 254 -7.17 15.01 1.82
C MET A 254 -6.35 14.92 0.54
N ASN A 255 -6.92 15.36 -0.58
CA ASN A 255 -6.31 15.26 -1.91
C ASN A 255 -6.13 16.61 -2.60
N THR A 256 -7.03 17.56 -2.38
CA THR A 256 -7.06 18.83 -3.11
C THR A 256 -6.49 19.98 -2.29
N ILE A 257 -5.90 20.96 -2.98
CA ILE A 257 -5.42 22.22 -2.39
C ILE A 257 -6.52 22.91 -1.55
N ARG A 258 -7.76 22.88 -2.04
CA ARG A 258 -8.94 23.42 -1.36
C ARG A 258 -9.17 22.77 0.01
N GLU A 259 -9.03 21.45 0.11
CA GLU A 259 -9.19 20.76 1.38
C GLU A 259 -8.12 21.23 2.37
N PHE A 260 -6.85 21.27 1.96
CA PHE A 260 -5.75 21.72 2.82
C PHE A 260 -5.96 23.16 3.30
N ALA A 261 -6.39 24.05 2.40
CA ALA A 261 -6.70 25.44 2.72
C ALA A 261 -7.88 25.59 3.69
N LYS A 262 -8.93 24.78 3.54
CA LYS A 262 -10.08 24.78 4.47
C LYS A 262 -9.64 24.33 5.86
N LEU A 263 -8.91 23.22 5.96
CA LEU A 263 -8.45 22.70 7.25
C LEU A 263 -7.52 23.70 7.94
N ALA A 264 -6.54 24.24 7.23
CA ALA A 264 -5.66 25.28 7.77
C ALA A 264 -6.47 26.48 8.26
N ARG A 265 -7.46 26.94 7.49
CA ARG A 265 -8.33 28.06 7.91
C ARG A 265 -9.12 27.73 9.17
N GLU A 266 -9.68 26.53 9.29
CA GLU A 266 -10.40 26.08 10.50
C GLU A 266 -9.51 26.07 11.73
N ARG A 267 -8.24 25.70 11.59
CA ARG A 267 -7.26 25.69 12.70
C ARG A 267 -6.82 27.09 13.12
N MET A 268 -6.93 28.09 12.24
CA MET A 268 -6.60 29.49 12.55
C MET A 268 -7.69 30.25 13.33
N GLY A 269 -8.94 29.75 13.36
CA GLY A 269 -10.07 30.34 14.11
C GLY A 269 -10.91 31.35 13.34
#